data_AF-A0A2I2FRE7-F1
#
_entry.id   AF-A0A2I2FRE7-F1
#
_cell.length_a   1.000
_cell.length_b   1.000
_cell.length_c   1.000
_cell.angle_alpha   90.00
_cell.angle_beta   90.00
_cell.angle_gamma   90.00
#
_symmetry.space_group_name_H-M   'P 1'
#
loop_
_entity.id
_entity.type
_entity.pdbx_description
1 polymer ?
#
loop_
_entity_poly.entity_id
_entity_poly.type
_entity_poly.pdbx_seq_one_letter_code
_entity_poly.pdbx_strand_id
1 'polypeptide(L)'
;MSYYVAPSQQRTLRACMVCSLVQLHNRRLAPRPPSHRISKLTRTPRSSLQKFMREGCPNCDNVLGLRGNNDAIQECTSQVFEGLVTLRDPTTSWVARWQRLDAYVPGTYAVKVTGSLPDEIIASLEDSGVKYIPRDGSTGEEET
;
A
#
# COMPACT_ATOMS: atom_id res chain seq x y z
N MET A 1 5.18 -16.28 -1.51
CA MET A 1 4.63 -15.18 -0.68
C MET A 1 3.11 -15.28 -0.70
N SER A 2 2.42 -15.26 0.44
CA SER A 2 0.95 -15.20 0.46
C SER A 2 0.51 -13.73 0.50
N TYR A 3 -0.42 -13.36 -0.38
CA TYR A 3 -1.03 -12.02 -0.46
C TYR A 3 -2.42 -11.99 0.20
N TYR A 4 -2.83 -13.09 0.81
CA TYR A 4 -4.13 -13.19 1.48
C TYR A 4 -4.17 -12.29 2.72
N VAL A 5 -5.26 -11.55 2.87
CA VAL A 5 -5.54 -10.68 4.01
C VAL A 5 -6.80 -11.16 4.69
N ALA A 6 -6.68 -11.58 5.96
CA ALA A 6 -7.86 -11.89 6.76
C ALA A 6 -8.64 -10.59 7.07
N PRO A 7 -9.99 -10.61 7.10
CA PRO A 7 -10.78 -9.41 7.37
C PRO A 7 -10.39 -8.66 8.66
N SER A 8 -10.01 -9.40 9.72
CA SER A 8 -9.54 -8.82 10.98
C SER A 8 -8.24 -8.02 10.88
N GLN A 9 -7.43 -8.28 9.85
CA GLN A 9 -6.16 -7.60 9.61
C GLN A 9 -6.31 -6.31 8.81
N GLN A 10 -7.44 -6.11 8.12
CA GLN A 10 -7.64 -4.98 7.22
C GLN A 10 -7.62 -3.63 7.96
N ARG A 11 -8.18 -3.60 9.18
CA ARG A 11 -8.29 -2.39 10.01
C ARG A 11 -6.96 -1.73 10.36
N THR A 12 -5.88 -2.49 10.34
CA THR A 12 -4.54 -2.00 10.68
C THR A 12 -3.66 -1.81 9.45
N LEU A 13 -4.20 -2.03 8.25
CA LEU A 13 -3.51 -1.78 6.98
C LEU A 13 -3.61 -0.31 6.57
N ARG A 14 -2.70 0.09 5.69
CA ARG A 14 -2.68 1.42 5.08
C ARG A 14 -2.46 1.25 3.58
N ALA A 15 -3.13 2.08 2.79
CA ALA A 15 -3.00 2.16 1.34
C ALA A 15 -2.32 3.48 0.95
N CYS A 16 -1.39 3.44 0.01
CA CYS A 16 -0.79 4.64 -0.57
C CYS A 16 -1.83 5.40 -1.40
N MET A 17 -1.98 6.71 -1.19
CA MET A 17 -2.98 7.51 -1.92
C MET A 17 -2.59 7.78 -3.38
N VAL A 18 -1.31 7.63 -3.75
CA VAL A 18 -0.82 7.79 -5.14
C VAL A 18 -1.07 6.53 -5.99
N CYS A 19 -0.68 5.36 -5.48
CA CYS A 19 -0.69 4.11 -6.27
C CYS A 19 -1.61 3.01 -5.73
N SER A 20 -2.40 3.27 -4.69
CA SER A 20 -3.30 2.34 -4.00
C SER A 20 -2.66 1.10 -3.35
N LEU A 21 -1.33 0.96 -3.38
CA LEU A 21 -0.63 -0.19 -2.77
C LEU A 21 -0.91 -0.30 -1.27
N VAL A 22 -1.26 -1.50 -0.82
CA VAL A 22 -1.51 -1.86 0.57
C VAL A 22 -0.35 -2.70 1.12
N GLN A 23 0.41 -2.12 2.06
CA GLN A 23 1.52 -2.84 2.69
C GLN A 23 1.01 -3.85 3.74
N LEU A 24 1.09 -5.13 3.43
CA LEU A 24 0.62 -6.21 4.32
C LEU A 24 1.54 -6.44 5.53
N HIS A 25 0.93 -6.81 6.67
CA HIS A 25 1.63 -7.28 7.86
C HIS A 25 2.44 -8.53 7.49
N ASN A 26 3.77 -8.42 7.51
CA ASN A 26 4.61 -9.52 7.08
C ASN A 26 4.62 -10.61 8.16
N ARG A 27 3.80 -11.66 8.02
CA ARG A 27 3.95 -12.89 8.80
C ARG A 27 5.16 -13.65 8.24
N ARG A 28 6.38 -13.27 8.63
CA ARG A 28 7.52 -14.18 8.45
C ARG A 28 7.15 -15.47 9.20
N LEU A 29 6.98 -16.57 8.48
CA LEU A 29 7.08 -17.90 9.07
C LEU A 29 8.53 -17.98 9.54
N ALA A 30 8.77 -17.74 10.83
CA ALA A 30 10.06 -18.12 11.40
C ALA A 30 10.22 -19.63 11.18
N PRO A 31 11.43 -20.14 10.88
CA PRO A 31 11.67 -21.57 10.89
C PRO A 31 11.18 -22.13 12.24
N ARG A 32 10.48 -23.28 12.20
CA ARG A 32 10.03 -23.97 13.42
C ARG A 32 11.27 -24.18 14.33
N PRO A 33 11.26 -23.73 15.59
CA PRO A 33 12.35 -24.06 16.50
C PRO A 33 12.40 -25.59 16.70
N PRO A 34 13.58 -26.18 16.91
CA PRO A 34 13.70 -27.59 17.30
C PRO A 34 12.92 -27.85 18.59
N SER A 35 12.31 -29.03 18.70
CA SER A 35 11.11 -29.36 19.48
C SER A 35 11.15 -29.24 21.01
N HIS A 36 12.12 -28.56 21.63
CA HIS A 36 12.33 -28.64 23.08
C HIS A 36 12.31 -27.32 23.87
N ARG A 37 11.94 -26.20 23.27
CA ARG A 37 11.72 -24.97 24.06
C ARG A 37 10.54 -24.15 23.53
N ILE A 38 9.39 -24.31 24.17
CA ILE A 38 8.24 -23.41 24.01
C ILE A 38 8.55 -22.12 24.79
N SER A 39 9.51 -21.32 24.31
CA SER A 39 9.51 -19.90 24.68
C SER A 39 8.36 -19.28 23.90
N LYS A 40 7.34 -18.77 24.62
CA LYS A 40 6.23 -18.01 24.07
C LYS A 40 6.78 -16.72 23.42
N LEU A 41 7.34 -16.84 22.22
CA LEU A 41 7.67 -15.68 21.39
C LEU A 41 6.34 -15.17 20.87
N THR A 42 5.76 -14.21 21.57
CA THR A 42 4.56 -13.50 21.14
C THR A 42 4.90 -12.79 19.83
N ARG A 43 4.53 -13.42 18.71
CA ARG A 43 4.68 -12.84 17.36
C ARG A 43 3.72 -11.66 17.26
N THR A 44 4.15 -10.46 17.66
CA THR A 44 3.39 -9.26 17.39
C THR A 44 3.40 -9.00 15.88
N PRO A 45 2.23 -8.95 15.22
CA PRO A 45 2.19 -8.58 13.81
C PRO A 45 2.67 -7.12 13.68
N ARG A 46 3.70 -6.90 12.85
CA ARG A 46 4.17 -5.53 12.57
C ARG A 46 3.16 -4.81 11.70
N SER A 47 2.73 -3.62 12.13
CA SER A 47 1.74 -2.79 11.43
C SER A 47 2.18 -2.43 10.01
N SER A 48 1.23 -2.13 9.13
CA SER A 48 1.51 -1.60 7.79
C SER A 48 2.34 -0.32 7.84
N LEU A 49 2.06 0.55 8.82
CA LEU A 49 2.82 1.76 9.12
C LEU A 49 4.32 1.44 9.28
N GLN A 50 4.67 0.43 10.10
CA GLN A 50 6.06 0.01 10.26
C GLN A 50 6.69 -0.57 9.00
N LYS A 51 5.90 -1.05 8.05
CA LYS A 51 6.42 -1.52 6.76
C LYS A 51 6.72 -0.34 5.83
N PHE A 52 5.81 0.63 5.71
CA PHE A 52 6.09 1.89 5.02
C PHE A 52 7.30 2.61 5.64
N MET A 53 7.41 2.66 6.97
CA MET A 53 8.53 3.31 7.65
C MET A 53 9.90 2.71 7.30
N ARG A 54 9.95 1.39 7.09
CA ARG A 54 11.21 0.67 6.83
C ARG A 54 11.55 0.58 5.35
N GLU A 55 10.54 0.35 4.51
CA GLU A 55 10.70 -0.05 3.11
C GLU A 55 10.17 1.02 2.13
N GLY A 56 9.41 2.00 2.62
CA GLY A 56 8.72 2.96 1.76
C GLY A 56 7.58 2.33 0.95
N CYS A 57 7.06 3.11 0.00
CA CYS A 57 6.19 2.59 -1.04
C CYS A 57 7.04 2.12 -2.23
N PRO A 58 7.05 0.84 -2.63
CA PRO A 58 7.87 0.36 -3.75
C PRO A 58 7.59 1.07 -5.09
N ASN A 59 6.41 1.67 -5.27
CA ASN A 59 6.06 2.40 -6.48
C ASN A 59 6.36 3.91 -6.39
N CYS A 60 6.37 4.48 -5.18
CA CYS A 60 6.31 5.93 -4.99
C CYS A 60 7.38 6.50 -4.06
N ASP A 61 8.20 5.67 -3.39
CA ASP A 61 9.16 6.14 -2.38
C ASP A 61 10.20 7.10 -2.97
N ASN A 62 10.59 6.90 -4.24
CA ASN A 62 11.54 7.77 -4.92
C ASN A 62 11.07 9.22 -5.04
N VAL A 63 9.75 9.46 -5.00
CA VAL A 63 9.16 10.80 -5.11
C VAL A 63 8.58 11.27 -3.78
N LEU A 64 7.95 10.36 -3.03
CA LEU A 64 7.29 10.69 -1.75
C LEU A 64 8.21 10.66 -0.52
N GLY A 65 9.39 10.03 -0.61
CA GLY A 65 10.35 9.98 0.51
C GLY A 65 9.77 9.37 1.80
N LEU A 66 8.96 8.32 1.71
CA LEU A 66 8.21 7.76 2.85
C LEU A 66 9.13 7.00 3.82
N ARG A 67 10.20 6.38 3.32
CA ARG A 67 11.12 5.60 4.15
C ARG A 67 11.78 6.48 5.20
N GLY A 68 11.63 6.12 6.47
CA GLY A 68 12.16 6.87 7.60
C GLY A 68 11.38 8.15 7.97
N ASN A 69 10.35 8.53 7.21
CA ASN A 69 9.54 9.71 7.46
C ASN A 69 8.11 9.35 7.93
N ASN A 70 7.79 9.56 9.22
CA ASN A 70 6.47 9.19 9.76
C ASN A 70 5.36 10.13 9.26
N ASP A 71 5.66 11.42 9.22
CA ASP A 71 4.69 12.47 8.88
C ASP A 71 4.25 12.31 7.42
N ALA A 72 5.21 12.14 6.50
CA ALA A 72 4.91 11.85 5.10
C ALA A 72 4.07 10.57 4.93
N ILE A 73 4.25 9.54 5.77
CA ILE A 73 3.40 8.34 5.71
C ILE A 73 1.98 8.65 6.17
N GLN A 74 1.80 9.45 7.23
CA GLN A 74 0.47 9.83 7.69
C GLN A 74 -0.29 10.64 6.64
N GLU A 75 0.42 11.53 5.94
CA GLU A 75 -0.14 12.42 4.92
C GLU A 75 -0.32 11.77 3.56
N CYS A 76 0.52 10.79 3.18
CA CYS A 76 0.46 10.15 1.85
C CYS A 76 -0.24 8.80 1.82
N THR A 77 -0.64 8.26 2.96
CA THR A 77 -1.33 6.96 3.04
C THR A 77 -2.56 7.02 3.93
N SER A 78 -3.56 6.18 3.66
CA SER A 78 -4.82 6.15 4.41
C SER A 78 -5.11 4.77 4.99
N GLN A 79 -5.71 4.73 6.18
CA GLN A 79 -6.30 3.51 6.75
C GLN A 79 -7.71 3.23 6.22
N VAL A 80 -8.33 4.22 5.57
CA VAL A 80 -9.67 4.13 5.01
C VAL A 80 -9.55 3.82 3.53
N PHE A 81 -9.76 2.55 3.19
CA PHE A 81 -9.73 2.07 1.81
C PHE A 81 -10.76 0.94 1.65
N GLU A 82 -11.18 0.71 0.41
CA GLU A 82 -12.20 -0.27 0.07
C GLU A 82 -11.68 -1.21 -1.01
N GLY A 83 -12.11 -2.48 -0.90
CA GLY A 83 -11.70 -3.55 -1.79
C GLY A 83 -10.22 -3.91 -1.69
N LEU A 84 -9.89 -5.16 -1.98
CA LEU A 84 -8.50 -5.61 -2.10
C LEU A 84 -8.35 -6.38 -3.40
N VAL A 85 -7.36 -5.99 -4.19
CA VAL A 85 -6.96 -6.65 -5.42
C VAL A 85 -5.54 -7.15 -5.23
N THR A 86 -5.32 -8.45 -5.45
CA THR A 86 -3.96 -9.00 -5.51
C THR A 86 -3.55 -9.16 -6.96
N LEU A 87 -2.49 -8.47 -7.36
CA LEU A 87 -1.91 -8.54 -8.69
C LEU A 87 -0.61 -9.34 -8.64
N ARG A 88 -0.57 -10.46 -9.36
CA ARG A 88 0.67 -11.24 -9.59
C ARG A 88 1.44 -10.71 -10.78
N ASP A 89 0.73 -10.40 -11.87
CA ASP A 89 1.30 -9.84 -13.08
C ASP A 89 0.43 -8.65 -13.52
N PRO A 90 0.86 -7.42 -13.20
CA PRO A 90 0.12 -6.21 -13.55
C PRO A 90 0.05 -5.96 -15.06
N THR A 91 1.08 -6.35 -15.82
CA THR A 91 1.19 -6.02 -17.25
C THR A 91 0.17 -6.75 -18.12
N THR A 92 -0.25 -7.95 -17.71
CA THR A 92 -1.20 -8.78 -18.48
C THR A 92 -2.62 -8.74 -17.92
N SER A 93 -2.82 -8.17 -16.73
CA SER A 93 -4.11 -8.18 -16.03
C SER A 93 -5.04 -7.08 -16.53
N TRP A 94 -6.25 -7.46 -16.96
CA TRP A 94 -7.31 -6.50 -17.26
C TRP A 94 -7.68 -5.65 -16.03
N VAL A 95 -7.73 -6.26 -14.84
CA VAL A 95 -8.03 -5.54 -13.58
C VAL A 95 -6.97 -4.49 -13.28
N ALA A 96 -5.69 -4.79 -13.56
CA ALA A 96 -4.61 -3.82 -13.36
C ALA A 96 -4.75 -2.63 -14.31
N ARG A 97 -5.03 -2.89 -15.60
CA ARG A 97 -5.25 -1.83 -16.60
C ARG A 97 -6.45 -0.96 -16.23
N TRP A 98 -7.57 -1.55 -15.86
CA TRP A 98 -8.77 -0.81 -15.41
C TRP A 98 -8.46 0.09 -14.22
N GLN A 99 -7.64 -0.40 -13.29
CA GLN A 99 -7.23 0.35 -12.10
C GLN A 99 -6.01 1.26 -12.31
N ARG A 100 -5.46 1.36 -13.53
CA ARG A 100 -4.21 2.10 -13.83
C ARG A 100 -3.05 1.66 -12.92
N LEU A 101 -2.86 0.35 -12.80
CA LEU A 101 -1.83 -0.32 -11.98
C LEU A 101 -0.86 -1.17 -12.80
N ASP A 102 -1.02 -1.21 -14.12
CA ASP A 102 -0.28 -2.06 -15.05
C ASP A 102 1.23 -1.76 -15.12
N ALA A 103 1.63 -0.54 -14.76
CA ALA A 103 3.04 -0.11 -14.65
C ALA A 103 3.65 -0.33 -13.25
N TYR A 104 2.90 -0.83 -12.28
CA TYR A 104 3.37 -0.99 -10.90
C TYR A 104 3.85 -2.40 -10.58
N VAL A 105 4.51 -2.56 -9.43
CA VAL A 105 5.05 -3.86 -9.00
C VAL A 105 3.91 -4.84 -8.62
N PRO A 106 4.13 -6.16 -8.71
CA PRO A 106 3.21 -7.14 -8.15
C PRO A 106 2.95 -6.90 -6.65
N GLY A 107 1.70 -7.00 -6.21
CA GLY A 107 1.33 -6.65 -4.85
C GLY A 107 -0.16 -6.69 -4.57
N THR A 108 -0.53 -6.24 -3.37
CA THR A 108 -1.91 -6.05 -2.97
C THR A 108 -2.24 -4.57 -3.02
N TYR A 109 -3.33 -4.22 -3.69
CA TYR A 109 -3.79 -2.87 -3.97
C TYR A 109 -5.23 -2.70 -3.48
N ALA A 110 -5.60 -1.49 -3.10
CA ALA A 110 -6.99 -1.15 -2.82
C ALA A 110 -7.73 -0.79 -4.12
N VAL A 111 -9.04 -1.04 -4.15
CA VAL A 111 -9.92 -0.59 -5.24
C VAL A 111 -10.14 0.93 -5.14
N LYS A 112 -10.35 1.40 -3.91
CA LYS A 112 -10.54 2.81 -3.59
C LYS A 112 -9.76 3.16 -2.33
N VAL A 113 -9.14 4.34 -2.29
CA VAL A 113 -8.45 4.87 -1.13
C VAL A 113 -9.03 6.24 -0.80
N THR A 114 -9.57 6.39 0.40
CA THR A 114 -10.17 7.65 0.86
C THR A 114 -9.10 8.55 1.46
N GLY A 115 -9.06 9.79 0.99
CA GLY A 115 -8.19 10.85 1.49
C GLY A 115 -7.72 11.76 0.34
N SER A 116 -7.25 12.94 0.71
CA SER A 116 -6.65 13.91 -0.21
C SER A 116 -5.17 14.07 0.12
N LEU A 117 -4.33 14.16 -0.92
CA LEU A 117 -2.95 14.58 -0.73
C LEU A 117 -2.90 16.10 -0.55
N PRO A 118 -2.03 16.63 0.32
CA PRO A 118 -1.73 18.06 0.38
C PRO A 118 -1.26 18.60 -0.98
N ASP A 119 -1.66 19.83 -1.31
CA ASP A 119 -1.31 20.47 -2.59
C ASP A 119 0.22 20.58 -2.80
N GLU A 120 0.98 20.77 -1.72
CA GLU A 120 2.45 20.78 -1.76
C GLU A 120 3.03 19.45 -2.26
N ILE A 121 2.46 18.33 -1.81
CA ILE A 121 2.88 16.99 -2.23
C ILE A 121 2.47 16.74 -3.69
N ILE A 122 1.29 17.24 -4.10
CA ILE A 122 0.85 17.17 -5.50
C ILE A 122 1.79 17.97 -6.40
N ALA A 123 2.13 19.20 -6.03
CA ALA A 123 3.09 20.02 -6.76
C ALA A 123 4.46 19.33 -6.88
N SER A 124 4.97 18.75 -5.79
CA SER A 124 6.23 18.00 -5.82
C SER A 124 6.19 16.74 -6.70
N LEU A 125 5.04 16.07 -6.79
CA LEU A 125 4.84 14.95 -7.72
C LEU A 125 4.89 15.43 -9.17
N GLU A 126 4.21 16.53 -9.48
CA GLU A 126 4.16 17.13 -10.82
C GLU A 126 5.52 17.64 -11.28
N ASP A 127 6.29 18.29 -10.40
CA ASP A 127 7.68 18.70 -10.66
C ASP A 127 8.59 17.51 -10.97
N SER A 128 8.26 16.33 -10.41
CA SER A 128 8.95 15.07 -10.69
C SER A 128 8.41 14.34 -11.92
N GLY A 129 7.49 14.97 -12.67
CA GLY A 129 6.87 14.41 -13.88
C GLY A 129 5.74 13.40 -13.61
N VAL A 130 5.23 13.31 -12.39
CA VAL A 130 4.17 12.38 -12.00
C VAL A 130 2.84 13.12 -11.85
N LYS A 131 1.94 12.95 -12.82
CA LYS A 131 0.56 13.46 -12.72
C LYS A 131 -0.21 12.71 -11.62
N TYR A 132 -0.68 13.44 -10.61
CA TYR A 132 -1.54 12.86 -9.57
C TYR A 132 -2.95 12.58 -10.12
N ILE A 133 -3.46 11.38 -9.84
CA ILE A 133 -4.84 10.97 -10.13
C ILE A 133 -5.42 10.41 -8.83
N PRO A 134 -6.44 11.06 -8.24
CA PRO A 134 -7.08 10.59 -7.02
C PRO A 134 -7.56 9.14 -7.12
N ARG A 135 -7.39 8.38 -6.02
CA ARG A 135 -7.79 6.97 -5.92
C ARG A 135 -9.08 6.78 -5.13
N ASP A 136 -9.80 7.86 -4.85
CA ASP A 136 -11.05 7.89 -4.07
C ASP A 136 -12.31 7.69 -4.94
N GLY A 137 -12.16 7.57 -6.27
CA GLY A 137 -13.25 7.38 -7.20
C GLY A 137 -13.86 8.68 -7.76
N SER A 138 -13.38 9.85 -7.32
CA SER A 138 -13.85 11.15 -7.83
C SER A 138 -13.61 11.35 -9.33
N THR A 139 -12.58 10.72 -9.89
CA THR A 139 -12.20 10.88 -11.31
C THR A 139 -13.15 10.21 -12.30
N GLY A 140 -14.11 9.39 -11.85
CA GLY A 140 -15.04 8.66 -12.71
C GLY A 140 -16.38 9.36 -12.97
N GLU A 141 -16.68 10.44 -12.24
CA GLU A 141 -17.98 11.11 -12.30
C GLU A 141 -18.03 12.24 -13.35
N GLU A 142 -16.89 12.66 -13.91
CA GLU A 142 -16.82 13.76 -14.89
C GLU A 142 -16.92 13.32 -16.37
N GLU A 143 -16.98 12.01 -16.67
CA GLU A 143 -17.03 11.48 -18.05
C GLU A 143 -18.34 10.75 -18.42
N THR A 144 -19.48 11.06 -17.80
CA THR A 144 -20.80 10.49 -18.19
C THR A 144 -21.80 11.55 -18.63
#